data_AF-A0A8J1LIC7-F1
#
_entry.id   AF-A0A8J1LIC7-F1
#
_cell.length_a   1.000
_cell.length_b   1.000
_cell.length_c   1.000
_cell.angle_alpha   90.00
_cell.angle_beta   90.00
_cell.angle_gamma   90.00
#
_symmetry.space_group_name_H-M   'P 1'
#
loop_
_entity.id
_entity.type
_entity.pdbx_description
1 polymer ?
#
loop_
_entity_poly.entity_id
_entity_poly.type
_entity_poly.pdbx_seq_one_letter_code
_entity_poly.pdbx_strand_id
1 'polypeptide(L)'
;MDVSSLYTVIPHEQGIIACREALETRSDKSVPTEFLIDLLELALTKNYFRFENSFYLQISGTAMGSALAPSYANLFMLRYEQNYIMRGAADKLIAYLRYIDDLLLIWDGDAASLTGFFNMLNSMDTPIRFTLKYDTKSIEFLDLLIFKTEDGLGTSLYRKPTDRNTILHAASDHPPSTIRAIPYSQFLRTIRNNSDPEKAQQQLTETFERFLERGYKKELLTQQLQRAIQFTQTDLITRKTKDKPITERMIFTSKYSHVSKHLRTSIQKNWPIVAMDNGLSLFEAPPPIFGHGRNHNLKDLLVKTDFSDKSKTSSNWLSQQQKLGCYRCPDCTTCRSLLIGKDFPHPHTGKRFKIQHRLSCTTPFVVYIVTCPCGLYYVGKASTPLRDRIANHRSAISKAIKENSAKQPVARHFLQMGHGLPTFRCMAIDHQPPLTRGGNRDLALLRREAGWIQRLDTVTPRGLNETLPLGCFL
;
A
#
# COMPACT_ATOMS: atom_id res chain seq x y z
N MET A 1 -16.40 27.67 5.74
CA MET A 1 -16.69 26.90 6.98
C MET A 1 -16.04 25.54 6.82
N ASP A 2 -15.59 24.89 7.89
CA ASP A 2 -14.89 23.59 7.79
C ASP A 2 -15.33 22.65 8.92
N VAL A 3 -15.48 21.36 8.62
CA VAL A 3 -15.86 20.34 9.61
C VAL A 3 -14.64 19.84 10.37
N SER A 4 -14.65 20.05 11.68
CA SER A 4 -13.56 19.63 12.56
C SER A 4 -13.49 18.10 12.67
N SER A 5 -12.40 17.52 12.18
CA SER A 5 -12.05 16.10 12.35
C SER A 5 -13.14 15.12 11.87
N LEU A 6 -13.79 15.42 10.74
CA LEU A 6 -14.95 14.69 10.22
C LEU A 6 -14.85 13.16 10.36
N TYR A 7 -13.79 12.55 9.85
CA TYR A 7 -13.67 11.08 9.86
C TYR A 7 -13.56 10.45 11.25
N THR A 8 -13.15 11.18 12.29
CA THR A 8 -12.91 10.59 13.62
C THR A 8 -14.10 10.72 14.56
N VAL A 9 -15.08 11.57 14.22
CA VAL A 9 -16.16 11.96 15.15
C VAL A 9 -17.54 11.43 14.76
N ILE A 10 -17.71 10.85 13.57
CA ILE A 10 -19.00 10.33 13.10
C ILE A 10 -19.44 9.15 13.99
N PRO A 11 -20.61 9.22 14.66
CA PRO A 11 -21.15 8.08 15.40
C PRO A 11 -21.49 6.93 14.45
N HIS A 12 -21.04 5.72 14.78
CA HIS A 12 -21.29 4.55 13.94
C HIS A 12 -22.77 4.35 13.64
N GLU A 13 -23.63 4.42 14.66
CA GLU A 13 -25.08 4.25 14.52
C GLU A 13 -25.69 5.26 13.53
N GLN A 14 -25.42 6.55 13.72
CA GLN A 14 -25.96 7.60 12.86
C GLN A 14 -25.42 7.53 11.43
N GLY A 15 -24.15 7.14 11.26
CA GLY A 15 -23.57 6.93 9.93
C GLY A 15 -24.12 5.69 9.23
N ILE A 16 -24.40 4.60 9.97
CA ILE A 16 -25.04 3.40 9.43
C ILE A 16 -26.47 3.74 8.96
N ILE A 17 -27.23 4.50 9.75
CA ILE A 17 -28.57 4.97 9.37
C ILE A 17 -28.51 5.78 8.07
N ALA A 18 -27.57 6.74 7.97
CA ALA A 18 -27.41 7.54 6.75
C ALA A 18 -27.07 6.68 5.51
N CYS A 19 -26.21 5.66 5.69
CA CYS A 19 -25.87 4.75 4.60
C CYS A 19 -27.06 3.87 4.20
N ARG A 20 -27.85 3.40 5.17
CA ARG A 20 -29.06 2.61 4.95
C ARG A 20 -30.10 3.40 4.15
N GLU A 21 -30.39 4.63 4.57
CA GLU A 21 -31.30 5.54 3.85
C GLU A 21 -30.88 5.69 2.39
N ALA A 22 -29.58 5.93 2.14
CA ALA A 22 -29.06 6.06 0.78
C ALA A 22 -29.14 4.76 -0.02
N LEU A 23 -28.78 3.61 0.58
CA LEU A 23 -28.82 2.30 -0.07
C LEU A 23 -30.23 1.85 -0.43
N GLU A 24 -31.26 2.32 0.27
CA GLU A 24 -32.64 2.01 -0.09
C GLU A 24 -33.14 2.73 -1.34
N THR A 25 -32.51 3.85 -1.70
CA THR A 25 -32.87 4.65 -2.90
C THR A 25 -32.28 4.11 -4.21
N ARG A 26 -31.38 3.12 -4.16
CA ARG A 26 -30.75 2.59 -5.37
C ARG A 26 -31.74 1.81 -6.24
N SER A 27 -31.56 1.93 -7.56
CA SER A 27 -32.35 1.19 -8.54
C SER A 27 -32.03 -0.31 -8.57
N ASP A 28 -30.75 -0.67 -8.45
CA ASP A 28 -30.29 -2.06 -8.43
C ASP A 28 -30.17 -2.62 -7.00
N LYS A 29 -31.09 -3.51 -6.65
CA LYS A 29 -31.14 -4.22 -5.35
C LYS A 29 -30.70 -5.69 -5.47
N SER A 30 -29.96 -6.06 -6.52
CA SER A 30 -29.43 -7.42 -6.71
C SER A 30 -28.64 -7.92 -5.50
N VAL A 31 -27.86 -7.05 -4.87
CA VAL A 31 -27.24 -7.29 -3.56
C VAL A 31 -28.16 -6.72 -2.47
N PRO A 32 -28.65 -7.50 -1.48
CA PRO A 32 -29.54 -7.01 -0.43
C PRO A 32 -28.94 -5.86 0.40
N THR A 33 -29.76 -4.91 0.84
CA THR A 33 -29.28 -3.77 1.64
C THR A 33 -28.75 -4.21 2.99
N GLU A 34 -29.44 -5.13 3.68
CA GLU A 34 -28.97 -5.66 4.98
C GLU A 34 -27.58 -6.24 4.88
N PHE A 35 -27.29 -7.02 3.82
CA PHE A 35 -25.96 -7.59 3.62
C PHE A 35 -24.87 -6.51 3.51
N LEU A 36 -25.15 -5.41 2.79
CA LEU A 36 -24.21 -4.29 2.69
C LEU A 36 -24.04 -3.54 4.01
N ILE A 37 -25.12 -3.43 4.80
CA ILE A 37 -25.07 -2.81 6.13
C ILE A 37 -24.30 -3.68 7.12
N ASP A 38 -24.47 -5.00 7.10
CA ASP A 38 -23.69 -5.93 7.94
C ASP A 38 -22.18 -5.81 7.64
N LEU A 39 -21.82 -5.71 6.35
CA LEU A 39 -20.43 -5.48 5.94
C LEU A 39 -19.91 -4.12 6.39
N LEU A 40 -20.74 -3.07 6.31
CA LEU A 40 -20.40 -1.73 6.80
C LEU A 40 -20.18 -1.74 8.31
N GLU A 41 -21.09 -2.36 9.08
CA GLU A 41 -20.97 -2.48 10.53
C GLU A 41 -19.72 -3.25 10.91
N LEU A 42 -19.40 -4.35 10.21
CA LEU A 42 -18.17 -5.09 10.43
C LEU A 42 -16.93 -4.20 10.21
N ALA A 43 -16.92 -3.43 9.12
CA ALA A 43 -15.81 -2.56 8.76
C ALA A 43 -15.60 -1.39 9.75
N LEU A 44 -16.68 -0.89 10.36
CA LEU A 44 -16.63 0.18 11.36
C LEU A 44 -16.32 -0.35 12.77
N THR A 45 -16.97 -1.45 13.19
CA THR A 45 -16.94 -1.94 14.58
C THR A 45 -15.86 -2.98 14.87
N LYS A 46 -15.27 -3.61 13.85
CA LYS A 46 -14.17 -4.57 14.01
C LYS A 46 -12.83 -4.01 13.52
N ASN A 47 -12.65 -2.71 13.67
CA ASN A 47 -11.43 -2.02 13.26
C ASN A 47 -10.42 -1.96 14.41
N TYR A 48 -9.58 -2.99 14.49
CA TYR A 48 -8.50 -3.07 15.47
C TYR A 48 -7.19 -2.60 14.85
N PHE A 49 -6.46 -1.77 15.58
CA PHE A 49 -5.10 -1.37 15.21
C PHE A 49 -4.15 -1.51 16.40
N ARG A 50 -2.86 -1.64 16.10
CA ARG A 50 -1.81 -1.79 17.10
C ARG A 50 -0.99 -0.51 17.18
N PHE A 51 -0.80 0.02 18.38
CA PHE A 51 0.09 1.15 18.66
C PHE A 51 0.84 0.87 19.97
N GLU A 52 2.15 1.08 19.99
CA GLU A 52 3.01 0.83 21.17
C GLU A 52 2.79 -0.54 21.86
N ASN A 53 2.67 -1.61 21.07
CA ASN A 53 2.38 -2.98 21.53
C ASN A 53 1.00 -3.19 22.17
N SER A 54 0.16 -2.16 22.25
CA SER A 54 -1.23 -2.25 22.68
C SER A 54 -2.16 -2.34 21.48
N PHE A 55 -3.24 -3.10 21.63
CA PHE A 55 -4.33 -3.17 20.66
C PHE A 55 -5.41 -2.17 21.05
N TYR A 56 -5.86 -1.40 20.07
CA TYR A 56 -6.92 -0.42 20.20
C TYR A 56 -8.06 -0.79 19.27
N LEU A 57 -9.28 -0.61 19.74
CA LEU A 57 -10.49 -0.72 18.94
C LEU A 57 -11.01 0.69 18.65
N GLN A 58 -11.25 1.00 17.38
CA GLN A 58 -11.92 2.24 17.02
C GLN A 58 -13.40 2.17 17.40
N ILE A 59 -13.83 3.06 18.31
CA ILE A 59 -15.21 3.10 18.83
C ILE A 59 -16.11 4.13 18.13
N SER A 60 -15.52 5.07 17.40
CA SER A 60 -16.23 6.13 16.67
C SER A 60 -15.45 6.54 15.42
N GLY A 61 -16.17 7.12 14.47
CA GLY A 61 -15.65 7.56 13.18
C GLY A 61 -15.43 6.41 12.22
N THR A 62 -14.43 6.57 11.37
CA THR A 62 -13.98 5.56 10.41
C THR A 62 -12.47 5.68 10.25
N ALA A 63 -11.78 4.57 9.97
CA ALA A 63 -10.33 4.61 9.81
C ALA A 63 -9.95 5.42 8.58
N MET A 64 -9.11 6.44 8.78
CA MET A 64 -8.55 7.21 7.67
C MET A 64 -7.77 6.28 6.73
N GLY A 65 -8.03 6.42 5.42
CA GLY A 65 -7.45 5.56 4.40
C GLY A 65 -8.26 4.29 4.11
N SER A 66 -9.37 4.05 4.81
CA SER A 66 -10.35 3.05 4.39
C SER A 66 -11.01 3.47 3.07
N ALA A 67 -11.20 2.52 2.16
CA ALA A 67 -11.84 2.78 0.87
C ALA A 67 -13.29 3.29 1.01
N LEU A 68 -13.98 2.88 2.08
CA LEU A 68 -15.38 3.29 2.35
C LEU A 68 -15.50 4.66 3.04
N ALA A 69 -14.42 5.15 3.67
CA ALA A 69 -14.47 6.32 4.54
C ALA A 69 -15.02 7.57 3.83
N PRO A 70 -14.59 7.93 2.59
CA PRO A 70 -15.12 9.11 1.92
C PRO A 70 -16.62 9.04 1.64
N SER A 71 -17.11 7.90 1.15
CA SER A 71 -18.53 7.70 0.87
C SER A 71 -19.37 7.73 2.15
N TYR A 72 -18.91 7.03 3.18
CA TYR A 72 -19.53 7.02 4.50
C TYR A 72 -19.68 8.43 5.10
N ALA A 73 -18.60 9.22 5.10
CA ALA A 73 -18.63 10.57 5.62
C ALA A 73 -19.54 11.51 4.80
N ASN A 74 -19.54 11.37 3.47
CA ASN A 74 -20.40 12.17 2.61
C ASN A 74 -21.88 11.88 2.81
N LEU A 75 -22.26 10.61 2.99
CA LEU A 75 -23.65 10.21 3.26
C LEU A 75 -24.12 10.68 4.63
N PHE A 76 -23.28 10.54 5.65
CA PHE A 76 -23.56 11.08 6.97
C PHE A 76 -23.75 12.61 6.92
N MET A 77 -22.84 13.33 6.24
CA MET A 77 -22.96 14.78 6.10
C MET A 77 -24.18 15.20 5.30
N LEU A 78 -24.56 14.48 4.24
CA LEU A 78 -25.79 14.75 3.49
C LEU A 78 -27.02 14.73 4.42
N ARG A 79 -27.13 13.71 5.27
CA ARG A 79 -28.22 13.60 6.25
C ARG A 79 -28.18 14.74 7.27
N TYR A 80 -26.99 15.09 7.76
CA TYR A 80 -26.79 16.23 8.67
C TYR A 80 -27.23 17.55 8.03
N GLU A 81 -26.82 17.79 6.79
CA GLU A 81 -27.12 18.99 6.01
C GLU A 81 -28.62 19.18 5.81
N GLN A 82 -29.33 18.11 5.42
CA GLN A 82 -30.77 18.13 5.23
C GLN A 82 -31.52 18.42 6.53
N ASN A 83 -31.05 17.90 7.66
CA ASN A 83 -31.74 18.02 8.93
C ASN A 83 -31.48 19.34 9.66
N TYR A 84 -30.26 19.89 9.56
CA TYR A 84 -29.85 21.03 10.38
C TYR A 84 -29.55 22.29 9.56
N ILE A 85 -28.87 22.16 8.43
CA ILE A 85 -28.41 23.32 7.65
C ILE A 85 -29.54 23.84 6.75
N MET A 86 -30.10 22.96 5.93
CA MET A 86 -31.14 23.34 4.96
C MET A 86 -32.44 23.72 5.66
N ARG A 87 -32.80 23.05 6.76
CA ARG A 87 -33.97 23.45 7.56
C ARG A 87 -33.77 24.74 8.35
N GLY A 88 -32.54 25.03 8.77
CA GLY A 88 -32.23 26.14 9.67
C GLY A 88 -31.92 27.47 8.97
N ALA A 89 -31.50 27.45 7.70
CA ALA A 89 -31.02 28.66 7.03
C ALA A 89 -31.16 28.65 5.49
N ALA A 90 -32.04 27.84 4.91
CA ALA A 90 -32.19 27.79 3.44
C ALA A 90 -32.53 29.15 2.81
N ASP A 91 -33.26 30.02 3.52
CA ASP A 91 -33.63 31.36 3.06
C ASP A 91 -32.44 32.34 3.01
N LYS A 92 -31.38 32.06 3.76
CA LYS A 92 -30.17 32.90 3.85
C LYS A 92 -29.01 32.39 3.00
N LEU A 93 -29.15 31.21 2.39
CA LEU A 93 -28.09 30.57 1.61
C LEU A 93 -28.31 30.80 0.11
N ILE A 94 -27.53 31.72 -0.47
CA ILE A 94 -27.49 31.92 -1.93
C ILE A 94 -26.81 30.72 -2.61
N ALA A 95 -25.73 30.23 -2.00
CA ALA A 95 -25.03 29.04 -2.46
C ALA A 95 -24.47 28.25 -1.28
N TYR A 96 -24.52 26.92 -1.40
CA TYR A 96 -23.95 25.99 -0.45
C TYR A 96 -23.22 24.88 -1.21
N LEU A 97 -21.90 24.83 -1.07
CA LEU A 97 -21.04 23.88 -1.75
C LEU A 97 -20.17 23.18 -0.70
N ARG A 98 -20.08 21.85 -0.78
CA ARG A 98 -19.23 21.04 0.11
C ARG A 98 -18.30 20.14 -0.68
N TYR A 99 -17.04 20.14 -0.28
CA TYR A 99 -16.03 19.19 -0.73
C TYR A 99 -15.48 18.43 0.48
N ILE A 100 -16.07 17.27 0.78
CA ILE A 100 -15.79 16.47 1.98
C ILE A 100 -16.06 17.27 3.27
N ASP A 101 -15.02 17.81 3.90
CA ASP A 101 -15.00 18.60 5.14
C ASP A 101 -14.99 20.11 4.90
N ASP A 102 -14.47 20.56 3.75
CA ASP A 102 -14.45 21.98 3.38
C ASP A 102 -15.83 22.43 2.84
N LEU A 103 -16.38 23.52 3.41
CA LEU A 103 -17.64 24.13 2.98
C LEU A 103 -17.47 25.59 2.52
N LEU A 104 -18.07 25.89 1.37
CA LEU A 104 -18.21 27.24 0.84
C LEU A 104 -19.68 27.65 0.87
N LEU A 105 -19.95 28.79 1.52
CA LEU A 105 -21.29 29.35 1.65
C LEU A 105 -21.29 30.78 1.12
N ILE A 106 -22.32 31.14 0.36
CA ILE A 106 -22.64 32.53 0.05
C ILE A 106 -23.88 32.89 0.89
N TRP A 107 -23.68 33.77 1.86
CA TRP A 107 -24.68 34.15 2.86
C TRP A 107 -25.34 35.47 2.51
N ASP A 108 -26.67 35.51 2.52
CA ASP A 108 -27.48 36.72 2.36
C ASP A 108 -27.92 37.27 3.72
N GLY A 109 -27.05 38.07 4.32
CA GLY A 109 -27.31 38.68 5.63
C GLY A 109 -26.09 39.36 6.22
N ASP A 110 -26.26 39.87 7.44
CA ASP A 110 -25.18 40.49 8.20
C ASP A 110 -24.26 39.46 8.89
N ALA A 111 -23.11 39.94 9.37
CA ALA A 111 -22.16 39.09 10.09
C ALA A 111 -22.75 38.51 11.40
N ALA A 112 -23.70 39.20 12.02
CA ALA A 112 -24.33 38.77 13.26
C ALA A 112 -25.24 37.54 13.03
N SER A 113 -26.07 37.55 11.99
CA SER A 113 -26.93 36.42 11.60
C SER A 113 -26.10 35.21 11.19
N LEU A 114 -25.02 35.39 10.43
CA LEU A 114 -24.10 34.31 10.08
C LEU A 114 -23.44 33.70 11.32
N THR A 115 -22.95 34.53 12.24
CA THR A 115 -22.32 34.07 13.48
C THR A 115 -23.34 33.38 14.39
N GLY A 116 -24.58 33.89 14.44
CA GLY A 116 -25.69 33.26 15.15
C GLY A 116 -26.00 31.86 14.62
N PHE A 117 -26.09 31.70 13.29
CA PHE A 117 -26.26 30.41 12.64
C PHE A 117 -25.11 29.44 12.96
N PHE A 118 -23.87 29.92 12.88
CA PHE A 118 -22.69 29.13 13.22
C PHE A 118 -22.70 28.64 14.69
N ASN A 119 -23.04 29.53 15.62
CA ASN A 119 -23.13 29.21 17.05
C ASN A 119 -24.26 28.20 17.30
N MET A 120 -25.40 28.35 16.63
CA MET A 120 -26.50 27.40 16.68
C MET A 120 -26.04 26.00 16.25
N LEU A 121 -25.37 25.86 15.09
CA LEU A 121 -24.87 24.57 14.62
C LEU A 121 -23.90 23.91 15.61
N ASN A 122 -23.00 24.68 16.21
CA ASN A 122 -22.04 24.19 17.20
C ASN A 122 -22.63 23.91 18.59
N SER A 123 -23.80 24.46 18.90
CA SER A 123 -24.54 24.21 20.15
C SER A 123 -25.40 22.95 20.11
N MET A 124 -25.60 22.37 18.91
CA MET A 124 -26.40 21.17 18.74
C MET A 124 -25.79 19.97 19.46
N ASP A 125 -26.66 19.09 19.97
CA ASP A 125 -26.28 17.81 20.57
C ASP A 125 -25.89 16.79 19.49
N THR A 126 -24.81 17.10 18.79
CA THR A 126 -24.18 16.26 17.78
C THR A 126 -22.67 16.32 18.01
N PRO A 127 -21.87 15.32 17.59
CA PRO A 127 -20.41 15.39 17.74
C PRO A 127 -19.74 16.25 16.64
N ILE A 128 -20.51 16.74 15.67
CA ILE A 128 -19.99 17.55 14.56
C ILE A 128 -19.77 18.97 15.03
N ARG A 129 -18.58 19.49 14.77
CA ARG A 129 -18.20 20.86 15.07
C ARG A 129 -17.66 21.53 13.82
N PHE A 130 -17.91 22.82 13.70
CA PHE A 130 -17.51 23.64 12.57
C PHE A 130 -16.53 24.72 13.02
N THR A 131 -15.65 25.11 12.10
CA THR A 131 -14.90 26.37 12.18
C THR A 131 -15.40 27.34 11.12
N LEU A 132 -15.47 28.63 11.46
CA LEU A 132 -15.96 29.68 10.57
C LEU A 132 -14.85 30.67 10.24
N LYS A 133 -14.64 30.86 8.94
CA LYS A 133 -13.93 32.00 8.37
C LYS A 133 -14.85 32.63 7.34
N TYR A 134 -15.02 33.94 7.40
CA TYR A 134 -15.81 34.70 6.45
C TYR A 134 -15.13 36.03 6.13
N ASP A 135 -15.39 36.54 4.94
CA ASP A 135 -14.99 37.86 4.47
C ASP A 135 -16.01 38.33 3.42
N THR A 136 -16.19 39.65 3.31
CA THR A 136 -17.11 40.28 2.34
C THR A 136 -16.47 40.52 0.99
N LYS A 137 -15.12 40.52 0.92
CA LYS A 137 -14.36 40.81 -0.31
C LYS A 137 -13.78 39.56 -0.96
N SER A 138 -13.11 38.72 -0.18
CA SER A 138 -12.44 37.54 -0.73
C SER A 138 -12.28 36.41 0.27
N ILE A 139 -12.44 35.17 -0.18
CA ILE A 139 -12.29 33.99 0.67
C ILE A 139 -11.48 32.92 -0.05
N GLU A 140 -10.60 32.24 0.67
CA GLU A 140 -9.95 31.05 0.16
C GLU A 140 -10.85 29.81 0.28
N PHE A 141 -10.86 28.98 -0.76
CA PHE A 141 -11.53 27.69 -0.76
C PHE A 141 -10.70 26.70 -1.58
N LEU A 142 -10.22 25.63 -0.95
CA LEU A 142 -9.27 24.68 -1.54
C LEU A 142 -8.02 25.37 -2.12
N ASP A 143 -7.88 25.37 -3.45
CA ASP A 143 -6.81 26.00 -4.22
C ASP A 143 -7.26 27.26 -4.96
N LEU A 144 -8.38 27.85 -4.55
CA LEU A 144 -8.96 29.07 -5.12
C LEU A 144 -8.98 30.20 -4.10
N LEU A 145 -8.68 31.41 -4.57
CA LEU A 145 -9.06 32.65 -3.92
C LEU A 145 -10.24 33.19 -4.70
N ILE A 146 -11.41 33.17 -4.10
CA ILE A 146 -12.66 33.67 -4.66
C ILE A 146 -12.81 35.11 -4.17
N PHE A 147 -13.05 36.04 -5.09
CA PHE A 147 -13.18 37.46 -4.74
C PHE A 147 -14.35 38.09 -5.48
N LYS A 148 -14.94 39.11 -4.88
CA LYS A 148 -16.04 39.86 -5.49
C LYS A 148 -15.51 40.79 -6.59
N THR A 149 -16.14 40.75 -7.76
CA THR A 149 -15.94 41.69 -8.88
C THR A 149 -17.20 42.53 -9.07
N GLU A 150 -17.15 43.52 -9.96
CA GLU A 150 -18.35 44.33 -10.30
C GLU A 150 -19.46 43.46 -10.90
N ASP A 151 -19.09 42.51 -11.76
CA ASP A 151 -20.02 41.62 -12.48
C ASP A 151 -20.29 40.28 -11.78
N GLY A 152 -19.77 40.04 -10.56
CA GLY A 152 -20.01 38.80 -9.82
C GLY A 152 -18.82 38.30 -9.00
N LEU A 153 -18.37 37.07 -9.27
CA LEU A 153 -17.26 36.42 -8.56
C LEU A 153 -16.11 36.11 -9.51
N GLY A 154 -14.93 36.62 -9.17
CA GLY A 154 -13.65 36.25 -9.76
C GLY A 154 -12.97 35.12 -8.99
N THR A 155 -12.06 34.42 -9.66
CA THR A 155 -11.23 33.37 -9.06
C THR A 155 -9.77 33.58 -9.41
N SER A 156 -8.89 33.19 -8.51
CA SER A 156 -7.46 33.09 -8.78
C SER A 156 -6.84 31.90 -8.07
N LEU A 157 -5.71 31.39 -8.58
CA LEU A 157 -5.02 30.29 -7.93
C LEU A 157 -4.53 30.75 -6.55
N TYR A 158 -4.96 30.04 -5.51
CA TYR A 158 -4.53 30.28 -4.13
C TYR A 158 -3.58 29.20 -3.66
N ARG A 159 -2.62 29.62 -2.86
CA ARG A 159 -1.62 28.74 -2.28
C ARG A 159 -1.52 29.02 -0.79
N LYS A 160 -1.83 28.00 0.02
CA LYS A 160 -1.73 28.12 1.48
C LYS A 160 -0.27 28.48 1.85
N PRO A 161 -0.04 29.41 2.79
CA PRO A 161 1.32 29.77 3.23
C PRO A 161 2.15 28.57 3.72
N THR A 162 1.48 27.51 4.18
CA THR A 162 2.10 26.26 4.64
C THR A 162 2.51 25.32 3.50
N ASP A 163 2.15 25.60 2.25
CA ASP A 163 2.53 24.80 1.09
C ASP A 163 4.03 24.95 0.79
N ARG A 164 4.77 23.84 0.92
CA ARG A 164 6.23 23.77 0.75
C ARG A 164 6.74 23.59 -0.68
N ASN A 165 5.88 23.72 -1.69
CA ASN A 165 6.24 23.62 -3.11
C ASN A 165 6.73 22.21 -3.45
N THR A 166 5.92 21.20 -3.12
CA THR A 166 6.26 19.79 -3.33
C THR A 166 6.08 19.35 -4.78
N ILE A 167 6.45 20.20 -5.75
CA ILE A 167 6.52 19.81 -7.16
C ILE A 167 7.51 18.65 -7.29
N LEU A 168 7.13 17.62 -8.04
CA LEU A 168 7.99 16.45 -8.24
C LEU A 168 9.28 16.85 -8.96
N HIS A 169 10.45 16.44 -8.45
CA HIS A 169 11.74 16.75 -9.08
C HIS A 169 11.92 16.00 -10.40
N ALA A 170 12.45 16.66 -11.43
CA ALA A 170 12.69 16.07 -12.75
C ALA A 170 13.63 14.85 -12.76
N ALA A 171 14.56 14.76 -11.79
CA ALA A 171 15.50 13.65 -11.63
C ALA A 171 14.95 12.50 -10.78
N SER A 172 13.69 12.57 -10.35
CA SER A 172 13.07 11.49 -9.58
C SER A 172 12.82 10.24 -10.43
N ASP A 173 12.84 9.07 -9.80
CA ASP A 173 12.63 7.76 -10.47
C ASP A 173 11.13 7.49 -10.73
N HIS A 174 10.52 8.35 -11.55
CA HIS A 174 9.15 8.21 -12.01
C HIS A 174 9.13 7.94 -13.53
N PRO A 175 8.01 7.38 -14.05
CA PRO A 175 7.86 7.22 -15.49
C PRO A 175 8.09 8.55 -16.25
N PRO A 176 8.86 8.56 -17.35
CA PRO A 176 9.13 9.79 -18.12
C PRO A 176 7.87 10.46 -18.66
N SER A 177 6.79 9.70 -18.89
CA SER A 177 5.49 10.25 -19.26
C SER A 177 4.89 11.10 -18.13
N THR A 178 5.05 10.68 -16.88
CA THR A 178 4.57 11.40 -15.70
C THR A 178 5.32 12.71 -15.53
N ILE A 179 6.66 12.66 -15.56
CA ILE A 179 7.50 13.88 -15.48
C ILE A 179 7.10 14.88 -16.58
N ARG A 180 6.93 14.44 -17.83
CA ARG A 180 6.54 15.35 -18.94
C ARG A 180 5.12 15.91 -18.82
N ALA A 181 4.19 15.18 -18.20
CA ALA A 181 2.79 15.58 -18.11
C ALA A 181 2.50 16.58 -16.98
N ILE A 182 3.29 16.57 -15.90
CA ILE A 182 3.05 17.41 -14.72
C ILE A 182 3.07 18.92 -15.05
N PRO A 183 4.06 19.47 -15.79
CA PRO A 183 4.04 20.89 -16.12
C PRO A 183 2.79 21.31 -16.89
N TYR A 184 2.41 20.51 -17.89
CA TYR A 184 1.21 20.77 -18.68
C TYR A 184 -0.05 20.82 -17.82
N SER A 185 -0.24 19.87 -16.89
CA SER A 185 -1.42 19.86 -16.03
C SER A 185 -1.44 21.02 -15.03
N GLN A 186 -0.28 21.48 -14.54
CA GLN A 186 -0.21 22.65 -13.66
C GLN A 186 -0.43 23.97 -14.41
N PHE A 187 0.05 24.10 -15.65
CA PHE A 187 -0.26 25.27 -16.48
C PHE A 187 -1.76 25.35 -16.78
N LEU A 188 -2.39 24.24 -17.19
CA LEU A 188 -3.84 24.19 -17.39
C LEU A 188 -4.61 24.52 -16.10
N ARG A 189 -4.15 24.02 -14.95
CA ARG A 189 -4.75 24.36 -13.64
C ARG A 189 -4.65 25.86 -13.36
N THR A 190 -3.51 26.47 -13.65
CA THR A 190 -3.30 27.92 -13.45
C THR A 190 -4.25 28.72 -14.33
N ILE A 191 -4.39 28.37 -15.61
CA ILE A 191 -5.33 29.04 -16.51
C ILE A 191 -6.78 28.85 -16.05
N ARG A 192 -7.18 27.62 -15.73
CA ARG A 192 -8.55 27.30 -15.30
C ARG A 192 -8.98 28.02 -14.03
N ASN A 193 -8.05 28.17 -13.07
CA ASN A 193 -8.35 28.71 -11.76
C ASN A 193 -8.25 30.25 -11.69
N ASN A 194 -7.89 30.93 -12.78
CA ASN A 194 -7.80 32.40 -12.83
C ASN A 194 -8.80 33.00 -13.80
N SER A 195 -9.62 33.93 -13.30
CA SER A 195 -10.54 34.73 -14.11
C SER A 195 -9.90 35.98 -14.71
N ASP A 196 -8.81 36.46 -14.11
CA ASP A 196 -8.04 37.60 -14.59
C ASP A 196 -6.86 37.11 -15.46
N PRO A 197 -6.82 37.46 -16.77
CA PRO A 197 -5.73 37.08 -17.67
C PRO A 197 -4.35 37.60 -17.25
N GLU A 198 -4.25 38.81 -16.69
CA GLU A 198 -2.97 39.39 -16.29
C GLU A 198 -2.39 38.61 -15.09
N LYS A 199 -3.24 38.36 -14.09
CA LYS A 199 -2.89 37.54 -12.94
C LYS A 199 -2.56 36.10 -13.33
N ALA A 200 -3.29 35.53 -14.29
CA ALA A 200 -2.99 34.21 -14.83
C ALA A 200 -1.58 34.18 -15.45
N GLN A 201 -1.21 35.20 -16.24
CA GLN A 201 0.10 35.30 -16.87
C GLN A 201 1.23 35.42 -15.84
N GLN A 202 1.03 36.22 -14.79
CA GLN A 202 1.99 36.32 -13.68
C GLN A 202 2.20 34.95 -13.01
N GLN A 203 1.12 34.27 -12.64
CA GLN A 203 1.20 32.98 -11.96
C GLN A 203 1.72 31.84 -12.86
N LEU A 204 1.51 31.92 -14.17
CA LEU A 204 2.14 31.01 -15.13
C LEU A 204 3.66 31.18 -15.14
N THR A 205 4.14 32.43 -15.06
CA THR A 205 5.57 32.74 -14.98
C THR A 205 6.18 32.19 -13.68
N GLU A 206 5.54 32.45 -12.54
CA GLU A 206 5.97 31.89 -11.24
C GLU A 206 5.98 30.35 -11.25
N THR A 207 4.97 29.73 -11.86
CA THR A 207 4.89 28.27 -12.00
C THR A 207 6.01 27.74 -12.88
N PHE A 208 6.33 28.44 -13.98
CA PHE A 208 7.42 28.08 -14.88
C PHE A 208 8.78 28.12 -14.18
N GLU A 209 9.07 29.19 -13.44
CA GLU A 209 10.30 29.35 -12.65
C GLU A 209 10.43 28.24 -11.60
N ARG A 210 9.36 27.94 -10.87
CA ARG A 210 9.34 26.84 -9.90
C ARG A 210 9.64 25.49 -10.54
N PHE A 211 9.19 25.24 -11.77
CA PHE A 211 9.57 24.01 -12.48
C PHE A 211 11.05 24.01 -12.88
N LEU A 212 11.61 25.15 -13.30
CA LEU A 212 13.05 25.26 -13.57
C LEU A 212 13.89 24.94 -12.33
N GLU A 213 13.52 25.49 -11.17
CA GLU A 213 14.18 25.21 -9.88
C GLU A 213 14.14 23.72 -9.50
N ARG A 214 13.14 22.98 -9.99
CA ARG A 214 12.99 21.52 -9.77
C ARG A 214 13.68 20.67 -10.84
N GLY A 215 14.52 21.29 -11.66
CA GLY A 215 15.39 20.65 -12.64
C GLY A 215 14.71 20.28 -13.95
N TYR A 216 13.54 20.84 -14.26
CA TYR A 216 12.89 20.61 -15.55
C TYR A 216 13.60 21.40 -16.65
N LYS A 217 13.71 20.78 -17.83
CA LYS A 217 14.33 21.40 -19.00
C LYS A 217 13.47 22.55 -19.54
N LYS A 218 14.08 23.70 -19.83
CA LYS A 218 13.39 24.90 -20.33
C LYS A 218 12.63 24.64 -21.63
N GLU A 219 13.18 23.82 -22.52
CA GLU A 219 12.56 23.47 -23.81
C GLU A 219 11.25 22.70 -23.59
N LEU A 220 11.26 21.75 -22.65
CA LEU A 220 10.07 20.98 -22.30
C LEU A 220 8.99 21.89 -21.71
N LEU A 221 9.36 22.77 -20.78
CA LEU A 221 8.42 23.70 -20.15
C LEU A 221 7.80 24.65 -21.16
N THR A 222 8.61 25.20 -22.06
CA THR A 222 8.16 26.09 -23.13
C THR A 222 7.15 25.39 -24.04
N GLN A 223 7.45 24.15 -24.44
CA GLN A 223 6.54 23.34 -25.24
C GLN A 223 5.22 23.05 -24.50
N GLN A 224 5.28 22.71 -23.20
CA GLN A 224 4.04 22.46 -22.44
C GLN A 224 3.24 23.74 -22.20
N LEU A 225 3.89 24.88 -21.99
CA LEU A 225 3.23 26.17 -21.80
C LEU A 225 2.53 26.60 -23.09
N GLN A 226 3.20 26.52 -24.24
CA GLN A 226 2.63 26.83 -25.56
C GLN A 226 1.37 25.99 -25.85
N ARG A 227 1.37 24.72 -25.44
CA ARG A 227 0.18 23.86 -25.56
C ARG A 227 -0.94 24.26 -24.60
N ALA A 228 -0.62 24.77 -23.42
CA ALA A 228 -1.59 25.12 -22.40
C ALA A 228 -2.30 26.45 -22.71
N ILE A 229 -1.57 27.47 -23.17
CA ILE A 229 -2.11 28.80 -23.49
C ILE A 229 -3.05 28.82 -24.72
N GLN A 230 -3.15 27.70 -25.44
CA GLN A 230 -4.14 27.52 -26.51
C GLN A 230 -5.57 27.43 -25.97
N PHE A 231 -5.74 27.20 -24.67
CA PHE A 231 -7.04 27.09 -24.02
C PHE A 231 -7.32 28.34 -23.18
N THR A 232 -8.55 28.84 -23.26
CA THR A 232 -9.05 29.87 -22.36
C THR A 232 -9.57 29.26 -21.06
N GLN A 233 -9.81 30.10 -20.05
CA GLN A 233 -10.46 29.64 -18.81
C GLN A 233 -11.81 28.97 -19.11
N THR A 234 -12.62 29.60 -19.97
CA THR A 234 -13.94 29.11 -20.38
C THR A 234 -13.84 27.71 -21.00
N ASP A 235 -12.88 27.48 -21.91
CA ASP A 235 -12.66 26.17 -22.54
C ASP A 235 -12.36 25.04 -21.54
N LEU A 236 -11.71 25.39 -20.43
CA LEU A 236 -11.25 24.45 -19.40
C LEU A 236 -12.29 24.19 -18.30
N ILE A 237 -13.21 25.14 -18.08
CA ILE A 237 -14.33 24.99 -17.14
C ILE A 237 -15.48 24.22 -17.81
N THR A 238 -15.71 24.41 -19.11
CA THR A 238 -16.80 23.72 -19.81
C THR A 238 -16.58 22.21 -19.80
N ARG A 239 -17.51 21.49 -19.16
CA ARG A 239 -17.48 20.03 -19.06
C ARG A 239 -17.69 19.42 -20.45
N LYS A 240 -16.62 18.85 -21.03
CA LYS A 240 -16.73 18.06 -22.26
C LYS A 240 -17.28 16.68 -21.92
N THR A 241 -18.49 16.35 -22.39
CA THR A 241 -18.99 14.98 -22.41
C THR A 241 -18.08 14.15 -23.29
N LYS A 242 -17.40 13.16 -22.72
CA LYS A 242 -16.66 12.17 -23.50
C LYS A 242 -17.60 11.02 -23.78
N ASP A 243 -18.17 10.99 -24.99
CA ASP A 243 -18.87 9.82 -25.55
C ASP A 243 -17.87 8.74 -25.98
N LYS A 244 -16.90 8.42 -25.12
CA LYS A 244 -16.02 7.28 -25.36
C LYS A 244 -16.70 6.04 -24.78
N PRO A 245 -16.99 5.00 -25.59
CA PRO A 245 -17.45 3.75 -25.03
C PRO A 245 -16.42 3.25 -24.01
N ILE A 246 -16.91 2.78 -22.86
CA ILE A 246 -16.07 2.12 -21.86
C ILE A 246 -15.53 0.87 -22.54
N THR A 247 -14.27 0.94 -22.96
CA THR A 247 -13.57 -0.23 -23.47
C THR A 247 -13.00 -0.95 -22.27
N GLU A 248 -13.53 -2.14 -21.97
CA GLU A 248 -12.97 -3.03 -20.96
C GLU A 248 -11.57 -3.45 -21.39
N ARG A 249 -10.57 -2.67 -20.98
CA ARG A 249 -9.16 -2.94 -21.25
C ARG A 249 -8.50 -3.38 -19.97
N MET A 250 -7.83 -4.53 -20.02
CA MET A 250 -7.07 -5.04 -18.89
C MET A 250 -5.98 -4.03 -18.48
N ILE A 251 -5.83 -3.82 -17.17
CA ILE A 251 -4.77 -2.97 -16.62
C ILE A 251 -3.73 -3.87 -15.98
N PHE A 252 -2.53 -3.90 -16.55
CA PHE A 252 -1.38 -4.55 -15.95
C PHE A 252 -0.72 -3.58 -14.98
N THR A 253 -0.89 -3.81 -13.68
CA THR A 253 -0.26 -2.98 -12.64
C THR A 253 1.06 -3.60 -12.18
N SER A 254 2.13 -2.80 -12.20
CA SER A 254 3.46 -3.23 -11.72
C SER A 254 4.16 -2.08 -11.01
N LYS A 255 5.18 -2.34 -10.20
CA LYS A 255 6.03 -1.26 -9.70
C LYS A 255 6.90 -0.71 -10.84
N TYR A 256 7.04 0.61 -10.92
CA TYR A 256 7.91 1.22 -11.93
C TYR A 256 9.37 0.79 -11.73
N SER A 257 10.11 0.55 -12.79
CA SER A 257 11.56 0.31 -12.78
C SER A 257 12.13 0.58 -14.17
N HIS A 258 13.45 0.68 -14.30
CA HIS A 258 14.10 0.76 -15.60
C HIS A 258 13.80 -0.47 -16.50
N VAL A 259 13.50 -1.62 -15.90
CA VAL A 259 13.13 -2.85 -16.63
C VAL A 259 11.67 -2.82 -17.09
N SER A 260 10.81 -1.98 -16.51
CA SER A 260 9.38 -1.93 -16.85
C SER A 260 9.14 -1.60 -18.32
N LYS A 261 10.04 -0.84 -18.97
CA LYS A 261 9.98 -0.60 -20.43
C LYS A 261 10.18 -1.90 -21.21
N HIS A 262 11.21 -2.67 -20.86
CA HIS A 262 11.48 -3.97 -21.48
C HIS A 262 10.33 -4.95 -21.24
N LEU A 263 9.80 -5.01 -20.01
CA LEU A 263 8.65 -5.85 -19.69
C LEU A 263 7.44 -5.49 -20.56
N ARG A 264 7.11 -4.20 -20.68
CA ARG A 264 6.04 -3.72 -21.54
C ARG A 264 6.25 -4.13 -22.99
N THR A 265 7.44 -3.88 -23.54
CA THR A 265 7.76 -4.24 -24.93
C THR A 265 7.67 -5.75 -25.15
N SER A 266 8.17 -6.57 -24.22
CA SER A 266 8.12 -8.03 -24.30
C SER A 266 6.67 -8.54 -24.26
N ILE A 267 5.84 -8.04 -23.35
CA ILE A 267 4.43 -8.45 -23.27
C ILE A 267 3.69 -8.02 -24.53
N GLN A 268 3.85 -6.78 -24.99
CA GLN A 268 3.19 -6.29 -26.20
C GLN A 268 3.62 -7.07 -27.45
N LYS A 269 4.91 -7.42 -27.57
CA LYS A 269 5.43 -8.22 -28.68
C LYS A 269 4.86 -9.64 -28.70
N ASN A 270 4.72 -10.27 -27.54
CA ASN A 270 4.24 -11.65 -27.42
C ASN A 270 2.72 -11.75 -27.17
N TRP A 271 2.01 -10.62 -27.09
CA TRP A 271 0.56 -10.61 -26.85
C TRP A 271 -0.24 -11.45 -27.84
N PRO A 272 0.08 -11.47 -29.16
CA PRO A 272 -0.63 -12.33 -30.10
C PRO A 272 -0.54 -13.82 -29.75
N ILE A 273 0.56 -14.27 -29.14
CA ILE A 273 0.74 -15.67 -28.72
C ILE A 273 -0.15 -15.96 -27.50
N VAL A 274 -0.22 -15.02 -26.54
CA VAL A 274 -1.06 -15.16 -25.35
C VAL A 274 -2.54 -15.16 -25.72
N ALA A 275 -2.93 -14.33 -26.69
CA ALA A 275 -4.31 -14.25 -27.17
C ALA A 275 -4.77 -15.48 -27.98
N MET A 276 -3.84 -16.32 -28.45
CA MET A 276 -4.15 -17.58 -29.15
C MET A 276 -4.43 -18.75 -28.20
N ASP A 277 -4.23 -18.58 -26.89
CA ASP A 277 -4.48 -19.65 -25.91
C ASP A 277 -5.98 -19.71 -25.56
N ASN A 278 -6.66 -20.74 -26.09
CA ASN A 278 -8.09 -20.97 -25.90
C ASN A 278 -8.50 -21.19 -24.43
N GLY A 279 -7.56 -21.46 -23.52
CA GLY A 279 -7.82 -21.57 -22.08
C GLY A 279 -7.88 -20.23 -21.34
N LEU A 280 -7.55 -19.13 -22.04
CA LEU A 280 -7.34 -17.80 -21.46
C LEU A 280 -8.24 -16.76 -22.14
N SER A 281 -9.55 -17.00 -22.19
CA SER A 281 -10.55 -16.09 -22.80
C SER A 281 -10.48 -14.63 -22.30
N LEU A 282 -9.95 -14.41 -21.09
CA LEU A 282 -9.65 -13.09 -20.53
C LEU A 282 -8.61 -12.27 -21.34
N PHE A 283 -7.84 -12.92 -22.22
CA PHE A 283 -6.73 -12.34 -22.98
C PHE A 283 -7.06 -12.13 -24.48
N GLU A 284 -8.30 -12.42 -24.90
CA GLU A 284 -8.82 -12.09 -26.24
C GLU A 284 -8.90 -10.56 -26.47
N ALA A 285 -8.84 -9.79 -25.38
CA ALA A 285 -8.79 -8.34 -25.37
C ALA A 285 -7.49 -7.76 -25.97
N PRO A 286 -7.50 -6.48 -26.41
CA PRO A 286 -6.27 -5.78 -26.80
C PRO A 286 -5.23 -5.79 -25.67
N PRO A 287 -3.93 -5.61 -25.99
CA PRO A 287 -2.87 -5.67 -25.00
C PRO A 287 -3.12 -4.71 -23.83
N PRO A 288 -2.72 -5.10 -22.62
CA PRO A 288 -3.08 -4.38 -21.41
C PRO A 288 -2.50 -2.98 -21.38
N ILE A 289 -3.21 -2.10 -20.70
CA ILE A 289 -2.69 -0.80 -20.31
C ILE A 289 -1.75 -1.00 -19.13
N PHE A 290 -0.53 -0.47 -19.23
CA PHE A 290 0.47 -0.58 -18.17
C PHE A 290 0.26 0.55 -17.16
N GLY A 291 -0.18 0.18 -15.96
CA GLY A 291 -0.20 1.04 -14.78
C GLY A 291 1.06 0.82 -13.94
N HIS A 292 1.65 1.91 -13.45
CA HIS A 292 2.81 1.82 -12.59
C HIS A 292 2.52 2.33 -11.18
N GLY A 293 2.72 1.46 -10.20
CA GLY A 293 2.77 1.81 -8.78
C GLY A 293 4.15 2.34 -8.36
N ARG A 294 4.17 3.00 -7.20
CA ARG A 294 5.40 3.52 -6.58
C ARG A 294 6.27 2.38 -6.03
N ASN A 295 7.59 2.48 -6.23
CA ASN A 295 8.55 1.61 -5.55
C ASN A 295 8.68 1.95 -4.05
N HIS A 296 9.20 1.00 -3.27
CA HIS A 296 9.66 1.32 -1.92
C HIS A 296 10.76 2.37 -2.00
N ASN A 297 10.57 3.49 -1.31
CA ASN A 297 11.57 4.54 -1.22
C ASN A 297 12.22 4.55 0.17
N LEU A 298 13.21 5.42 0.37
CA LEU A 298 13.87 5.58 1.67
C LEU A 298 12.88 5.87 2.80
N LYS A 299 11.82 6.64 2.55
CA LYS A 299 10.77 6.89 3.54
C LYS A 299 10.13 5.58 4.00
N ASP A 300 9.80 4.67 3.09
CA ASP A 300 9.20 3.37 3.48
C ASP A 300 10.16 2.46 4.25
N LEU A 301 11.47 2.61 4.02
CA LEU A 301 12.49 1.83 4.71
C LEU A 301 12.82 2.41 6.09
N LEU A 302 12.79 3.74 6.22
CA LEU A 302 13.21 4.47 7.41
C LEU A 302 12.02 4.74 8.36
N VAL A 303 10.84 5.03 7.82
CA VAL A 303 9.63 5.30 8.59
C VAL A 303 8.89 4.00 8.83
N LYS A 304 8.92 3.55 10.07
CA LYS A 304 8.13 2.40 10.53
C LYS A 304 6.93 2.93 11.29
N THR A 305 5.76 2.33 11.05
CA THR A 305 4.53 2.68 11.78
C THR A 305 4.63 2.28 13.25
N ASP A 306 5.39 1.23 13.55
CA ASP A 306 5.65 0.81 14.91
C ASP A 306 6.99 1.42 15.35
N PHE A 307 7.00 2.14 16.47
CA PHE A 307 8.24 2.51 17.12
C PHE A 307 9.01 1.23 17.44
N SER A 308 10.23 1.09 16.94
CA SER A 308 11.05 -0.02 17.39
C SER A 308 11.42 0.26 18.84
N ASP A 309 11.04 -0.63 19.76
CA ASP A 309 11.57 -0.72 21.13
C ASP A 309 13.08 -1.04 21.07
N LYS A 310 13.90 -0.12 20.56
CA LYS A 310 15.35 -0.16 20.76
C LYS A 310 15.70 0.14 22.23
N SER A 311 14.74 0.63 23.02
CA SER A 311 14.95 1.05 24.42
C SER A 311 14.33 0.14 25.49
N LYS A 312 13.67 -0.98 25.14
CA LYS A 312 13.11 -1.92 26.14
C LYS A 312 13.62 -3.36 26.06
N THR A 313 14.68 -3.61 25.29
CA THR A 313 15.65 -4.61 25.74
C THR A 313 16.68 -3.85 26.54
N SER A 314 16.55 -3.90 27.88
CA SER A 314 17.71 -3.95 28.75
C SER A 314 18.56 -5.13 28.26
N SER A 315 19.31 -4.90 27.21
CA SER A 315 20.36 -5.79 26.79
C SER A 315 21.42 -5.64 27.87
N ASN A 316 21.29 -6.45 28.93
CA ASN A 316 22.42 -6.76 29.78
C ASN A 316 23.60 -6.98 28.85
N TRP A 317 24.76 -6.39 29.14
CA TRP A 317 25.97 -6.50 28.32
C TRP A 317 26.29 -7.96 27.87
N LEU A 318 25.80 -8.96 28.63
CA LEU A 318 25.76 -10.38 28.28
C LEU A 318 24.97 -10.76 26.99
N SER A 319 23.88 -10.08 26.64
CA SER A 319 23.06 -10.39 25.45
C SER A 319 23.59 -9.75 24.17
N GLN A 320 24.39 -8.68 24.26
CA GLN A 320 25.08 -8.06 23.12
C GLN A 320 26.21 -8.94 22.54
N GLN A 321 26.61 -10.01 23.24
CA GLN A 321 27.64 -10.96 22.79
C GLN A 321 27.10 -12.28 22.23
N GLN A 322 25.81 -12.39 21.93
CA GLN A 322 25.29 -13.61 21.31
C GLN A 322 25.82 -13.77 19.89
N LYS A 323 26.88 -14.59 19.76
CA LYS A 323 27.46 -14.96 18.47
C LYS A 323 26.35 -15.50 17.55
N LEU A 324 26.15 -14.85 16.40
CA LEU A 324 25.26 -15.29 15.32
C LEU A 324 25.81 -16.56 14.66
N GLY A 325 24.94 -17.41 14.13
CA GLY A 325 25.29 -18.71 13.60
C GLY A 325 24.44 -19.85 14.17
N CYS A 326 24.68 -21.05 13.67
CA CYS A 326 24.11 -22.29 14.19
C CYS A 326 25.03 -22.90 15.24
N TYR A 327 24.51 -23.18 16.44
CA TYR A 327 25.24 -23.72 17.58
C TYR A 327 24.51 -24.92 18.22
N ARG A 328 25.27 -25.77 18.91
CA ARG A 328 24.69 -26.86 19.69
C ARG A 328 24.01 -26.32 20.94
N CYS A 329 22.90 -26.95 21.33
CA CYS A 329 22.40 -26.81 22.69
C CYS A 329 23.13 -27.78 23.63
N PRO A 330 23.12 -27.54 24.96
CA PRO A 330 23.66 -28.48 25.94
C PRO A 330 22.99 -29.86 25.82
N ASP A 331 23.78 -30.92 26.05
CA ASP A 331 23.33 -32.31 26.27
C ASP A 331 22.28 -32.88 25.29
N CYS A 332 22.44 -32.59 24.00
CA CYS A 332 21.53 -33.08 22.96
C CYS A 332 22.18 -34.12 22.03
N THR A 333 21.61 -35.33 22.00
CA THR A 333 22.05 -36.41 21.10
C THR A 333 21.85 -36.06 19.62
N THR A 334 20.75 -35.36 19.29
CA THR A 334 20.44 -34.90 17.93
C THR A 334 21.44 -33.89 17.39
N CYS A 335 22.07 -33.11 18.28
CA CYS A 335 23.10 -32.13 17.91
C CYS A 335 24.36 -32.75 17.29
N ARG A 336 24.54 -34.08 17.36
CA ARG A 336 25.63 -34.78 16.64
C ARG A 336 25.48 -34.66 15.12
N SER A 337 24.25 -34.59 14.63
CA SER A 337 23.95 -34.37 13.20
C SER A 337 23.95 -32.89 12.81
N LEU A 338 24.05 -31.97 13.77
CA LEU A 338 24.00 -30.53 13.53
C LEU A 338 25.39 -29.99 13.18
N LEU A 339 25.50 -29.34 12.02
CA LEU A 339 26.67 -28.57 11.62
C LEU A 339 26.64 -27.22 12.33
N ILE A 340 27.77 -26.86 12.94
CA ILE A 340 27.97 -25.60 13.66
C ILE A 340 28.71 -24.65 12.73
N GLY A 341 28.31 -23.40 12.69
CA GLY A 341 28.98 -22.40 11.88
C GLY A 341 28.30 -21.04 11.90
N LYS A 342 29.06 -20.01 11.53
CA LYS A 342 28.54 -18.65 11.32
C LYS A 342 28.05 -18.43 9.89
N ASP A 343 28.48 -19.29 8.98
CA ASP A 343 28.21 -19.24 7.57
C ASP A 343 28.20 -20.64 6.95
N PHE A 344 27.73 -20.73 5.71
CA PHE A 344 27.70 -21.95 4.91
C PHE A 344 27.97 -21.62 3.43
N PRO A 345 28.62 -22.52 2.67
CA PRO A 345 28.90 -22.27 1.25
C PRO A 345 27.69 -22.55 0.36
N HIS A 346 27.61 -21.86 -0.77
CA HIS A 346 26.75 -22.23 -1.88
C HIS A 346 27.22 -23.57 -2.47
N PRO A 347 26.33 -24.54 -2.77
CA PRO A 347 26.73 -25.86 -3.28
C PRO A 347 27.52 -25.78 -4.59
N HIS A 348 27.05 -24.97 -5.56
CA HIS A 348 27.67 -24.87 -6.90
C HIS A 348 28.79 -23.82 -7.02
N THR A 349 28.63 -22.65 -6.39
CA THR A 349 29.54 -21.51 -6.59
C THR A 349 30.59 -21.35 -5.48
N GLY A 350 30.45 -22.07 -4.36
CA GLY A 350 31.32 -21.91 -3.18
C GLY A 350 31.14 -20.60 -2.41
N LYS A 351 30.35 -19.64 -2.92
CA LYS A 351 30.08 -18.36 -2.26
C LYS A 351 29.50 -18.58 -0.87
N ARG A 352 30.10 -17.98 0.18
CA ARG A 352 29.65 -18.16 1.57
C ARG A 352 28.50 -17.22 1.93
N PHE A 353 27.49 -17.74 2.64
CA PHE A 353 26.35 -17.00 3.19
C PHE A 353 26.44 -16.92 4.71
N LYS A 354 26.41 -15.71 5.26
CA LYS A 354 26.42 -15.48 6.73
C LYS A 354 25.03 -15.66 7.32
N ILE A 355 24.93 -16.42 8.41
CA ILE A 355 23.71 -16.65 9.17
C ILE A 355 23.45 -15.41 10.05
N GLN A 356 22.26 -14.82 9.91
CA GLN A 356 21.89 -13.54 10.56
C GLN A 356 21.23 -13.70 11.93
N HIS A 357 21.09 -14.94 12.40
CA HIS A 357 20.39 -15.29 13.64
C HIS A 357 21.25 -16.22 14.50
N ARG A 358 21.02 -16.25 15.81
CA ARG A 358 21.54 -17.30 16.68
C ARG A 358 20.55 -18.47 16.65
N LEU A 359 20.97 -19.58 16.06
CA LEU A 359 20.13 -20.75 15.81
C LEU A 359 20.70 -21.96 16.53
N SER A 360 19.83 -22.88 16.92
CA SER A 360 20.20 -24.18 17.47
C SER A 360 19.17 -25.24 17.09
N CYS A 361 19.37 -26.48 17.52
CA CYS A 361 18.37 -27.52 17.32
C CYS A 361 17.07 -27.28 18.12
N THR A 362 17.04 -26.34 19.07
CA THR A 362 15.82 -26.01 19.84
C THR A 362 15.01 -24.88 19.22
N THR A 363 15.58 -24.15 18.24
CA THR A 363 14.90 -23.04 17.58
C THR A 363 13.75 -23.56 16.68
N PRO A 364 12.49 -23.13 16.90
CA PRO A 364 11.38 -23.42 16.00
C PRO A 364 11.31 -22.41 14.86
N PHE A 365 10.44 -22.66 13.87
CA PHE A 365 10.25 -21.80 12.68
C PHE A 365 11.55 -21.47 11.96
N VAL A 366 12.34 -22.50 11.63
CA VAL A 366 13.63 -22.35 10.95
C VAL A 366 13.58 -22.88 9.52
N VAL A 367 14.41 -22.30 8.66
CA VAL A 367 14.84 -22.92 7.42
C VAL A 367 16.19 -23.58 7.69
N TYR A 368 16.34 -24.83 7.28
CA TYR A 368 17.54 -25.62 7.45
C TYR A 368 17.97 -26.23 6.12
N ILE A 369 19.25 -26.60 6.06
CA ILE A 369 19.82 -27.38 4.97
C ILE A 369 20.23 -28.75 5.47
N VAL A 370 20.06 -29.78 4.64
CA VAL A 370 20.72 -31.07 4.80
C VAL A 370 21.81 -31.16 3.74
N THR A 371 23.02 -31.48 4.19
CA THR A 371 24.19 -31.60 3.32
C THR A 371 24.49 -33.08 3.09
N CYS A 372 24.46 -33.48 1.83
CA CYS A 372 24.83 -34.82 1.40
C CYS A 372 26.34 -34.93 1.16
N PRO A 373 26.98 -36.09 1.44
CA PRO A 373 28.36 -36.36 1.01
C PRO A 373 28.63 -36.14 -0.48
N CYS A 374 27.62 -36.31 -1.34
CA CYS A 374 27.71 -36.02 -2.78
C CYS A 374 27.84 -34.52 -3.12
N GLY A 375 27.86 -33.62 -2.14
CA GLY A 375 27.88 -32.17 -2.36
C GLY A 375 26.51 -31.54 -2.64
N LEU A 376 25.45 -32.35 -2.73
CA LEU A 376 24.10 -31.88 -2.96
C LEU A 376 23.43 -31.38 -1.66
N TYR A 377 22.65 -30.31 -1.79
CA TYR A 377 21.89 -29.73 -0.69
C TYR A 377 20.40 -30.04 -0.82
N TYR A 378 19.75 -30.23 0.32
CA TYR A 378 18.30 -30.16 0.48
C TYR A 378 17.99 -28.96 1.36
N VAL A 379 17.04 -28.11 0.96
CA VAL A 379 16.50 -27.04 1.81
C VAL A 379 15.14 -27.48 2.34
N GLY A 380 14.91 -27.31 3.64
CA GLY A 380 13.64 -27.62 4.27
C GLY A 380 13.23 -26.58 5.31
N LYS A 381 11.94 -26.51 5.64
CA LYS A 381 11.43 -25.77 6.80
C LYS A 381 11.04 -26.67 7.98
N ALA A 382 11.11 -26.11 9.19
CA ALA A 382 10.57 -26.71 10.41
C ALA A 382 9.84 -25.66 11.24
N SER A 383 8.53 -25.84 11.42
CA SER A 383 7.71 -24.99 12.32
C SER A 383 7.91 -25.38 13.78
N THR A 384 8.14 -26.67 14.04
CA THR A 384 8.56 -27.22 15.34
C THR A 384 10.07 -27.02 15.56
N PRO A 385 10.59 -27.25 16.79
CA PRO A 385 12.02 -27.27 17.03
C PRO A 385 12.78 -28.16 16.05
N LEU A 386 13.91 -27.65 15.53
CA LEU A 386 14.69 -28.35 14.49
C LEU A 386 15.12 -29.77 14.87
N ARG A 387 15.37 -30.04 16.17
CA ARG A 387 15.73 -31.37 16.67
C ARG A 387 14.68 -32.43 16.32
N ASP A 388 13.40 -32.08 16.35
CA ASP A 388 12.30 -32.99 16.04
C ASP A 388 12.31 -33.30 14.54
N ARG A 389 12.59 -32.28 13.72
CA ARG A 389 12.72 -32.44 12.27
C ARG A 389 13.94 -33.27 11.88
N ILE A 390 15.07 -33.12 12.57
CA ILE A 390 16.26 -33.97 12.38
C ILE A 390 15.93 -35.43 12.76
N ALA A 391 15.25 -35.66 13.87
CA ALA A 391 14.83 -37.00 14.28
C ALA A 391 13.93 -37.65 13.21
N ASN A 392 12.99 -36.89 12.64
CA ASN A 392 12.12 -37.37 11.56
C ASN A 392 12.90 -37.77 10.30
N HIS A 393 13.88 -36.95 9.86
CA HIS A 393 14.76 -37.30 8.73
C HIS A 393 15.57 -38.57 9.01
N ARG A 394 16.15 -38.68 10.21
CA ARG A 394 16.93 -39.86 10.62
C ARG A 394 16.07 -41.12 10.65
N SER A 395 14.85 -41.03 11.18
CA SER A 395 13.89 -42.14 11.19
C SER A 395 13.50 -42.55 9.76
N ALA A 396 13.20 -41.58 8.89
CA ALA A 396 12.90 -41.85 7.48
C ALA A 396 14.06 -42.51 6.72
N ILE A 397 15.30 -42.08 6.94
CA ILE A 397 16.49 -42.71 6.35
C ILE A 397 16.66 -44.13 6.89
N SER A 398 16.55 -44.33 8.21
CA SER A 398 16.67 -45.65 8.83
C SER A 398 15.62 -46.63 8.29
N LYS A 399 14.38 -46.17 8.15
CA LYS A 399 13.27 -46.95 7.59
C LYS A 399 13.52 -47.26 6.12
N ALA A 400 13.99 -46.28 5.35
CA ALA A 400 14.31 -46.47 3.94
C ALA A 400 15.38 -47.55 3.71
N ILE A 401 16.43 -47.56 4.53
CA ILE A 401 17.49 -48.57 4.47
C ILE A 401 16.96 -49.94 4.86
N LYS A 402 16.11 -50.02 5.90
CA LYS A 402 15.56 -51.30 6.38
C LYS A 402 14.54 -51.92 5.42
N GLU A 403 13.67 -51.10 4.82
CA GLU A 403 12.54 -51.54 3.99
C GLU A 403 12.82 -51.45 2.48
N ASN A 404 14.02 -51.01 2.10
CA ASN A 404 14.44 -50.77 0.72
C ASN A 404 13.44 -49.91 -0.10
N SER A 405 12.79 -48.93 0.55
CA SER A 405 11.76 -48.07 -0.03
C SER A 405 11.70 -46.71 0.66
N ALA A 406 11.59 -45.62 -0.09
CA ALA A 406 11.63 -44.27 0.46
C ALA A 406 10.68 -43.28 -0.22
N LYS A 407 9.79 -42.67 0.57
CA LYS A 407 8.90 -41.60 0.11
C LYS A 407 9.57 -40.22 0.10
N GLN A 408 10.36 -39.89 1.13
CA GLN A 408 10.97 -38.57 1.26
C GLN A 408 12.21 -38.40 0.36
N PRO A 409 12.42 -37.24 -0.28
CA PRO A 409 13.53 -37.04 -1.23
C PRO A 409 14.91 -37.33 -0.64
N VAL A 410 15.17 -36.82 0.58
CA VAL A 410 16.45 -37.05 1.29
C VAL A 410 16.66 -38.53 1.58
N ALA A 411 15.64 -39.22 2.10
CA ALA A 411 15.74 -40.65 2.42
C ALA A 411 15.94 -41.51 1.16
N ARG A 412 15.26 -41.15 0.06
CA ARG A 412 15.39 -41.82 -1.24
C ARG A 412 16.79 -41.68 -1.81
N HIS A 413 17.35 -40.46 -1.76
CA HIS A 413 18.71 -40.21 -2.20
C HIS A 413 19.75 -40.98 -1.35
N PHE A 414 19.59 -40.98 -0.02
CA PHE A 414 20.49 -41.72 0.87
C PHE A 414 20.45 -43.23 0.60
N LEU A 415 19.27 -43.79 0.32
CA LEU A 415 19.13 -45.20 -0.08
C LEU A 415 19.82 -45.49 -1.42
N GLN A 416 19.56 -44.66 -2.44
CA GLN A 416 20.10 -44.85 -3.79
C GLN A 416 21.63 -44.75 -3.85
N MET A 417 22.23 -43.84 -3.07
CA MET A 417 23.68 -43.62 -3.05
C MET A 417 24.41 -44.41 -1.95
N GLY A 418 23.70 -45.29 -1.22
CA GLY A 418 24.30 -46.11 -0.16
C GLY A 418 24.83 -45.30 1.03
N HIS A 419 24.24 -44.15 1.34
CA HIS A 419 24.67 -43.30 2.45
C HIS A 419 24.04 -43.72 3.78
N GLY A 420 24.88 -43.88 4.81
CA GLY A 420 24.43 -44.23 6.16
C GLY A 420 24.01 -43.03 7.03
N LEU A 421 23.26 -43.30 8.10
CA LEU A 421 22.92 -42.29 9.12
C LEU A 421 24.12 -41.51 9.72
N PRO A 422 25.33 -42.08 9.85
CA PRO A 422 26.49 -41.33 10.34
C PRO A 422 26.93 -40.19 9.41
N THR A 423 26.56 -40.20 8.12
CA THR A 423 26.92 -39.14 7.17
C THR A 423 25.87 -38.02 7.10
N PHE A 424 24.70 -38.21 7.73
CA PHE A 424 23.65 -37.18 7.76
C PHE A 424 24.13 -35.93 8.52
N ARG A 425 24.07 -34.79 7.85
CA ARG A 425 24.45 -33.47 8.38
C ARG A 425 23.36 -32.44 8.07
N CYS A 426 22.99 -31.66 9.08
CA CYS A 426 21.94 -30.63 8.99
C CYS A 426 22.43 -29.31 9.60
N MET A 427 22.07 -28.17 9.03
CA MET A 427 22.38 -26.84 9.56
C MET A 427 21.14 -25.95 9.52
N ALA A 428 20.84 -25.25 10.62
CA ALA A 428 19.86 -24.16 10.59
C ALA A 428 20.50 -22.93 9.92
N ILE A 429 19.86 -22.38 8.89
CA ILE A 429 20.44 -21.28 8.09
C ILE A 429 19.66 -19.96 8.20
N ASP A 430 18.38 -20.03 8.53
CA ASP A 430 17.52 -18.85 8.63
C ASP A 430 16.36 -19.11 9.62
N HIS A 431 15.72 -18.05 10.10
CA HIS A 431 14.62 -18.12 11.06
C HIS A 431 13.52 -17.12 10.71
N GLN A 432 12.26 -17.55 10.84
CA GLN A 432 11.11 -16.68 10.74
C GLN A 432 10.70 -16.23 12.15
N PRO A 433 11.03 -15.00 12.59
CA PRO A 433 10.57 -14.49 13.87
C PRO A 433 9.04 -14.38 13.92
N PRO A 434 8.45 -14.29 15.12
CA PRO A 434 7.02 -13.98 15.26
C PRO A 434 6.64 -12.75 14.45
N LEU A 435 5.47 -12.81 13.80
CA LEU A 435 4.96 -11.69 13.01
C LEU A 435 4.41 -10.61 13.95
N THR A 436 4.82 -9.36 13.75
CA THR A 436 4.48 -8.24 14.64
C THR A 436 3.00 -7.87 14.64
N ARG A 437 2.28 -8.16 13.54
CA ARG A 437 0.86 -7.82 13.35
C ARG A 437 -0.01 -9.06 13.15
N GLY A 438 0.43 -10.21 13.66
CA GLY A 438 -0.21 -11.50 13.37
C GLY A 438 -0.02 -11.93 11.91
N GLY A 439 -0.87 -12.84 11.46
CA GLY A 439 -0.80 -13.46 10.13
C GLY A 439 -0.22 -14.87 10.14
N ASN A 440 -0.23 -15.51 8.97
CA ASN A 440 0.20 -16.91 8.84
C ASN A 440 1.74 -17.02 8.84
N ARG A 441 2.32 -17.24 10.02
CA ARG A 441 3.77 -17.41 10.21
C ARG A 441 4.33 -18.60 9.43
N ASP A 442 3.54 -19.66 9.26
CA ASP A 442 3.93 -20.85 8.49
C ASP A 442 4.02 -20.58 6.99
N LEU A 443 3.12 -19.75 6.46
CA LEU A 443 3.18 -19.27 5.07
C LEU A 443 4.40 -18.37 4.86
N ALA A 444 4.70 -17.48 5.81
CA ALA A 444 5.92 -16.65 5.76
C ALA A 444 7.19 -17.52 5.79
N LEU A 445 7.21 -18.57 6.62
CA LEU A 445 8.31 -19.54 6.66
C LEU A 445 8.44 -20.32 5.34
N LEU A 446 7.32 -20.73 4.74
CA LEU A 446 7.30 -21.40 3.43
C LEU A 446 7.84 -20.51 2.30
N ARG A 447 7.51 -19.22 2.29
CA ARG A 447 8.08 -18.25 1.34
C ARG A 447 9.60 -18.11 1.50
N ARG A 448 10.11 -18.13 2.74
CA ARG A 448 11.55 -18.12 3.01
C ARG A 448 12.24 -19.39 2.50
N GLU A 449 11.64 -20.56 2.74
CA GLU A 449 12.13 -21.83 2.22
C GLU A 449 12.21 -21.81 0.69
N ALA A 450 11.15 -21.38 -0.01
CA ALA A 450 11.15 -21.25 -1.47
C ALA A 450 12.27 -20.31 -1.97
N GLY A 451 12.45 -19.16 -1.30
CA GLY A 451 13.55 -18.24 -1.62
C GLY A 451 14.94 -18.86 -1.45
N TRP A 452 15.15 -19.70 -0.43
CA TRP A 452 16.41 -20.41 -0.23
C TRP A 452 16.62 -21.57 -1.21
N ILE A 453 15.57 -22.33 -1.56
CA ILE A 453 15.62 -23.36 -2.61
C ILE A 453 16.08 -22.73 -3.93
N GLN A 454 15.48 -21.59 -4.30
CA GLN A 454 15.85 -20.89 -5.53
C GLN A 454 17.27 -20.31 -5.44
N ARG A 455 17.64 -19.70 -4.32
CA ARG A 455 18.95 -19.04 -4.15
C ARG A 455 20.13 -20.03 -4.12
N LEU A 456 19.92 -21.23 -3.57
CA LEU A 456 20.93 -22.28 -3.50
C LEU A 456 20.80 -23.31 -4.62
N ASP A 457 19.75 -23.18 -5.44
CA ASP A 457 19.51 -24.02 -6.61
C ASP A 457 19.52 -25.52 -6.26
N THR A 458 18.64 -25.87 -5.31
CA THR A 458 18.60 -27.21 -4.72
C THR A 458 17.54 -28.11 -5.35
N VAL A 459 16.92 -27.71 -6.46
CA VAL A 459 15.97 -28.56 -7.18
C VAL A 459 16.72 -29.63 -7.99
N THR A 460 16.22 -30.87 -7.99
CA THR A 460 16.76 -31.98 -8.79
C THR A 460 16.88 -31.57 -10.26
N PRO A 461 17.99 -31.89 -10.96
CA PRO A 461 19.09 -32.78 -10.56
C PRO A 461 20.24 -32.10 -9.80
N ARG A 462 20.22 -30.77 -9.66
CA ARG A 462 21.32 -30.00 -9.03
C ARG A 462 21.23 -29.94 -7.51
N GLY A 463 20.13 -30.42 -6.92
CA GLY A 463 20.02 -30.69 -5.49
C GLY A 463 19.01 -31.79 -5.19
N LEU A 464 18.48 -31.78 -3.97
CA LEU A 464 17.62 -32.85 -3.45
C LEU A 464 16.15 -32.46 -3.29
N ASN A 465 15.77 -31.21 -3.56
CA ASN A 465 14.37 -30.77 -3.55
C ASN A 465 13.68 -31.23 -4.85
N GLU A 466 12.49 -31.83 -4.76
CA GLU A 466 11.75 -32.28 -5.94
C GLU A 466 11.10 -31.11 -6.70
N THR A 467 10.58 -30.12 -5.98
CA THR A 467 9.86 -28.99 -6.57
C THR A 467 10.18 -27.70 -5.82
N LEU A 468 9.97 -26.56 -6.50
CA LEU A 468 10.00 -25.23 -5.91
C LEU A 468 8.55 -24.83 -5.56
N PRO A 469 8.19 -24.66 -4.28
CA PRO A 469 6.80 -24.39 -3.88
C PRO A 469 6.39 -22.94 -4.16
N LEU A 470 6.14 -22.61 -5.43
CA LEU A 470 5.73 -21.26 -5.86
C LEU A 470 4.30 -20.90 -5.47
N GLY A 471 3.45 -21.88 -5.18
CA GLY A 471 2.07 -21.66 -4.74
C GLY A 471 1.95 -20.86 -3.44
N CYS A 472 3.03 -20.69 -2.67
CA CYS A 472 3.01 -19.82 -1.49
C CYS A 472 3.03 -18.31 -1.81
N PHE A 473 3.28 -17.93 -3.06
CA PHE A 473 3.25 -16.54 -3.54
C PHE A 473 1.96 -16.17 -4.27
N LEU A 474 1.11 -17.16 -4.56
CA LEU A 474 -0.29 -16.99 -4.92
C LEU A 474 -1.10 -16.77 -3.64
#